data_AF-A0A9P7XF03-F1
#
_entry.id   AF-A0A9P7XF03-F1
#
_cell.length_a   1.000
_cell.length_b   1.000
_cell.length_c   1.000
_cell.angle_alpha   90.00
_cell.angle_beta   90.00
_cell.angle_gamma   90.00
#
_symmetry.space_group_name_H-M   'P 1'
#
loop_
_entity.id
_entity.type
_entity.pdbx_description
1 polymer ?
#
loop_
_entity_poly.entity_id
_entity_poly.type
_entity_poly.pdbx_seq_one_letter_code
_entity_poly.pdbx_strand_id
1 'polypeptide(L)'
;MFTKTFASIIAVLPFVAQAQAKVWDVTVGGSAGLVYTPPFVNAAVNDTVHFTFNAKNHTVTQSSFDAPCSPLLGGVNTGFNFPVDPSATSGFPTFDILVQNTEPFWIHCEQTGHCPMGMVFAINPPATGNTFDAFKAKALALAPASSTDGTMTATTIKAADPTKKSSAKWSKRSLMRQY
;
A
#
# COMPACT_ATOMS: atom_id res chain seq x y z
N MET A 1 80.87 27.25 -0.97
CA MET A 1 79.42 27.39 -1.21
C MET A 1 78.75 26.10 -0.77
N PHE A 2 77.99 26.10 0.32
CA PHE A 2 77.32 24.91 0.87
C PHE A 2 75.83 24.97 0.51
N THR A 3 75.37 24.08 -0.36
CA THR A 3 73.97 23.98 -0.75
C THR A 3 73.22 23.16 0.31
N LYS A 4 72.27 23.79 1.01
CA LYS A 4 71.40 23.13 1.98
C LYS A 4 70.16 22.57 1.25
N THR A 5 70.04 21.26 1.20
CA THR A 5 68.85 20.58 0.68
C THR A 5 67.78 20.56 1.77
N PHE A 6 66.65 21.22 1.52
CA PHE A 6 65.46 21.12 2.37
C PHE A 6 64.58 19.97 1.87
N ALA A 7 64.37 18.95 2.69
CA ALA A 7 63.42 17.89 2.42
C ALA A 7 62.00 18.39 2.73
N SER A 8 61.13 18.48 1.71
CA SER A 8 59.70 18.75 1.90
C SER A 8 58.98 17.46 2.28
N ILE A 9 58.35 17.45 3.45
CA ILE A 9 57.48 16.36 3.90
C ILE A 9 56.07 16.69 3.42
N ILE A 10 55.59 15.97 2.41
CA ILE A 10 54.19 16.05 1.96
C ILE A 10 53.36 15.21 2.93
N ALA A 11 52.59 15.86 3.81
CA ALA A 11 51.63 15.21 4.67
C ALA A 11 50.40 14.78 3.84
N VAL A 12 50.25 13.47 3.62
CA VAL A 12 49.06 12.90 2.98
C VAL A 12 47.99 12.68 4.05
N LEU A 13 46.96 13.53 4.06
CA LEU A 13 45.79 13.33 4.91
C LEU A 13 44.86 12.30 4.24
N PRO A 14 44.39 11.26 4.96
CA PRO A 14 43.43 10.31 4.40
C PRO A 14 42.09 11.01 4.17
N PHE A 15 41.61 10.99 2.93
CA PHE A 15 40.24 11.36 2.58
C PHE A 15 39.32 10.22 3.02
N VAL A 16 38.57 10.41 4.10
CA VAL A 16 37.54 9.46 4.50
C VAL A 16 36.30 9.76 3.66
N ALA A 17 35.90 8.82 2.80
CA ALA A 17 34.66 8.93 2.05
C ALA A 17 33.48 8.80 3.02
N GLN A 18 32.84 9.92 3.34
CA GLN A 18 31.58 9.95 4.09
C GLN A 18 30.46 9.49 3.14
N ALA A 19 29.97 8.27 3.33
CA ALA A 19 28.74 7.84 2.67
C ALA A 19 27.60 8.75 3.15
N GLN A 20 27.04 9.56 2.25
CA GLN A 20 25.92 10.42 2.57
C GLN A 20 24.63 9.59 2.53
N ALA A 21 23.78 9.75 3.54
CA ALA A 21 22.44 9.18 3.57
C ALA A 21 21.63 9.68 2.36
N LYS A 22 21.05 8.76 1.60
CA LYS A 22 20.23 9.09 0.43
C LYS A 22 18.77 9.27 0.84
N VAL A 23 18.09 10.22 0.20
CA VAL A 23 16.62 10.35 0.27
C VAL A 23 16.00 9.66 -0.95
N TRP A 24 15.01 8.81 -0.70
CA TRP A 24 14.20 8.13 -1.71
C TRP A 24 12.81 8.73 -1.73
N ASP A 25 12.52 9.54 -2.75
CA ASP A 25 11.21 10.17 -2.91
C ASP A 25 10.18 9.18 -3.44
N VAL A 26 9.05 9.08 -2.74
CA VAL A 26 7.91 8.22 -3.09
C VAL A 26 6.64 9.06 -3.15
N THR A 27 6.03 9.13 -4.32
CA THR A 27 4.71 9.74 -4.49
C THR A 27 3.62 8.75 -4.08
N VAL A 28 2.74 9.16 -3.17
CA VAL A 28 1.58 8.36 -2.74
C VAL A 28 0.33 8.87 -3.45
N GLY A 29 -0.18 8.09 -4.40
CA GLY A 29 -1.32 8.48 -5.23
C GLY A 29 -0.92 9.37 -6.40
N GLY A 30 -1.75 10.37 -6.70
CA GLY A 30 -1.50 11.37 -7.74
C GLY A 30 -1.93 10.94 -9.15
N SER A 31 -1.29 11.50 -10.17
CA SER A 31 -1.66 11.27 -11.59
C SER A 31 -1.47 9.81 -12.03
N ALA A 32 -0.60 9.06 -11.35
CA ALA A 32 -0.38 7.63 -11.57
C ALA A 32 -1.50 6.74 -10.97
N GLY A 33 -2.46 7.32 -10.24
CA GLY A 33 -3.62 6.61 -9.71
C GLY A 33 -3.39 5.99 -8.34
N LEU A 34 -3.98 4.82 -8.08
CA LEU A 34 -3.94 4.12 -6.79
C LEU A 34 -2.61 3.37 -6.61
N VAL A 35 -1.50 4.11 -6.46
CA VAL A 35 -0.15 3.54 -6.49
C VAL A 35 0.84 4.32 -5.63
N TYR A 36 1.92 3.67 -5.24
CA TYR A 36 3.14 4.31 -4.74
C TYR A 36 4.15 4.37 -5.88
N THR A 37 4.76 5.55 -6.14
CA THR A 37 5.71 5.73 -7.24
C THR A 37 7.05 6.23 -6.70
N PRO A 38 8.15 5.45 -6.81
CA PRO A 38 8.23 4.10 -7.36
C PRO A 38 7.50 3.07 -6.47
N PRO A 39 7.20 1.86 -7.00
CA PRO A 39 6.49 0.82 -6.24
C PRO A 39 7.36 0.14 -5.18
N PHE A 40 8.68 0.24 -5.28
CA PHE A 40 9.61 -0.17 -4.24
C PHE A 40 10.93 0.59 -4.36
N VAL A 41 11.75 0.52 -3.31
CA VAL A 41 13.11 1.08 -3.28
C VAL A 41 14.09 0.07 -2.70
N ASN A 42 15.36 0.14 -3.10
CA ASN A 42 16.46 -0.62 -2.51
C ASN A 42 17.38 0.35 -1.76
N ALA A 43 17.03 0.65 -0.51
CA ALA A 43 17.64 1.67 0.33
C ALA A 43 18.68 1.09 1.30
N ALA A 44 19.77 1.82 1.52
CA ALA A 44 20.81 1.46 2.47
C ALA A 44 20.41 1.86 3.91
N VAL A 45 21.07 1.30 4.91
CA VAL A 45 20.91 1.75 6.31
C VAL A 45 21.29 3.23 6.41
N ASN A 46 20.48 3.98 7.15
CA ASN A 46 20.48 5.45 7.29
C ASN A 46 19.93 6.24 6.11
N ASP A 47 19.49 5.61 5.01
CA ASP A 47 18.68 6.30 4.01
C ASP A 47 17.31 6.69 4.60
N THR A 48 16.67 7.69 4.00
CA THR A 48 15.29 8.08 4.31
C THR A 48 14.40 7.78 3.11
N VAL A 49 13.25 7.13 3.35
CA VAL A 49 12.17 7.03 2.37
C VAL A 49 11.16 8.13 2.66
N HIS A 50 11.07 9.09 1.75
CA HIS A 50 10.26 10.30 1.87
C HIS A 50 8.97 10.15 1.07
N PHE A 51 7.85 10.00 1.77
CA PHE A 51 6.54 9.84 1.13
C PHE A 51 5.85 11.20 0.99
N THR A 52 5.41 11.52 -0.22
CA THR A 52 4.63 12.74 -0.52
C THR A 52 3.20 12.36 -0.92
N PHE A 53 2.23 12.75 -0.09
CA PHE A 53 0.82 12.42 -0.27
C PHE A 53 0.16 13.35 -1.27
N ASN A 54 -0.42 12.80 -2.33
CA ASN A 54 -1.17 13.55 -3.33
C ASN A 54 -2.68 13.52 -3.04
N ALA A 55 -3.45 14.20 -3.91
CA ALA A 55 -4.90 14.35 -3.85
C ALA A 55 -5.66 13.10 -3.35
N LYS A 56 -6.74 13.34 -2.60
CA LYS A 56 -7.57 12.36 -1.88
C LYS A 56 -6.89 11.88 -0.59
N ASN A 57 -7.17 10.66 -0.17
CA ASN A 57 -6.71 10.13 1.10
C ASN A 57 -6.06 8.77 0.89
N HIS A 58 -4.83 8.66 1.36
CA HIS A 58 -3.97 7.50 1.24
C HIS A 58 -3.22 7.31 2.56
N THR A 59 -2.69 6.11 2.79
CA THR A 59 -1.92 5.81 3.99
C THR A 59 -0.56 5.22 3.63
N VAL A 60 0.37 5.25 4.56
CA VAL A 60 1.56 4.40 4.58
C VAL A 60 1.40 3.51 5.80
N THR A 61 0.94 2.28 5.56
CA THR A 61 0.67 1.30 6.61
C THR A 61 1.52 0.06 6.41
N GLN A 62 2.35 -0.26 7.39
CA GLN A 62 3.13 -1.49 7.41
C GLN A 62 2.20 -2.71 7.52
N SER A 63 2.56 -3.75 6.79
CA SER A 63 1.91 -5.07 6.78
C SER A 63 2.98 -6.16 6.87
N SER A 64 2.56 -7.41 6.93
CA SER A 64 3.45 -8.54 6.66
C SER A 64 3.35 -8.96 5.20
N PHE A 65 4.36 -9.66 4.70
CA PHE A 65 4.34 -10.22 3.34
C PHE A 65 3.12 -11.13 3.11
N ASP A 66 2.73 -11.90 4.12
CA ASP A 66 1.64 -12.87 4.02
C ASP A 66 0.25 -12.28 4.22
N ALA A 67 0.15 -11.10 4.82
CA ALA A 67 -1.09 -10.37 5.05
C ALA A 67 -0.99 -8.94 4.49
N PRO A 68 -0.90 -8.77 3.15
CA PRO A 68 -0.55 -7.50 2.51
C PRO A 68 -1.54 -6.36 2.78
N CYS A 69 -2.83 -6.67 2.97
CA CYS A 69 -3.88 -5.66 3.21
C CYS A 69 -4.35 -5.65 4.66
N SER A 70 -3.44 -5.93 5.60
CA SER A 70 -3.73 -5.90 7.03
C SER A 70 -2.63 -5.15 7.78
N PRO A 71 -2.98 -4.19 8.63
CA PRO A 71 -1.99 -3.47 9.45
C PRO A 71 -1.19 -4.44 10.33
N LEU A 72 0.12 -4.28 10.35
CA LEU A 72 0.99 -5.00 11.27
C LEU A 72 0.88 -4.38 12.67
N LEU A 73 0.56 -5.20 13.68
CA LEU A 73 0.49 -4.72 15.07
C LEU A 73 1.84 -4.15 15.52
N GLY A 74 1.83 -2.90 16.00
CA GLY A 74 3.05 -2.19 16.40
C GLY A 74 3.92 -1.72 15.22
N GLY A 75 3.47 -1.91 13.98
CA GLY A 75 4.14 -1.42 12.78
C GLY A 75 3.86 0.06 12.51
N VAL A 76 4.54 0.60 11.50
CA VAL A 76 4.29 1.96 11.01
C VAL A 76 2.86 2.07 10.50
N ASN A 77 2.14 3.09 10.93
CA ASN A 77 0.82 3.41 10.40
C ASN A 77 0.58 4.92 10.48
N THR A 78 0.45 5.57 9.33
CA THR A 78 0.14 7.02 9.27
C THR A 78 -1.30 7.33 9.67
N GLY A 79 -2.18 6.34 9.62
CA GLY A 79 -3.62 6.53 9.54
C GLY A 79 -4.01 7.36 8.32
N PHE A 80 -5.27 7.78 8.33
CA PHE A 80 -5.87 8.67 7.32
C PHE A 80 -5.64 10.15 7.62
N ASN A 81 -4.47 10.47 8.20
CA ASN A 81 -4.16 11.77 8.77
C ASN A 81 -3.61 12.78 7.73
N PHE A 82 -3.48 12.35 6.47
CA PHE A 82 -2.94 13.15 5.36
C PHE A 82 -3.93 13.30 4.20
N PRO A 83 -5.18 13.77 4.43
CA PRO A 83 -6.09 14.05 3.34
C PRO A 83 -5.61 15.28 2.54
N VAL A 84 -5.71 15.19 1.22
CA VAL A 84 -5.32 16.27 0.30
C VAL A 84 -6.50 16.62 -0.59
N ASP A 85 -6.79 17.92 -0.70
CA ASP A 85 -7.84 18.42 -1.60
C ASP A 85 -7.57 18.01 -3.06
N PRO A 86 -8.56 17.52 -3.83
CA PRO A 86 -8.36 17.14 -5.22
C PRO A 86 -7.86 18.25 -6.15
N SER A 87 -8.04 19.52 -5.78
CA SER A 87 -7.58 20.70 -6.53
C SER A 87 -6.21 21.23 -6.08
N ALA A 88 -5.61 20.67 -5.03
CA ALA A 88 -4.32 21.11 -4.53
C ALA A 88 -3.20 20.87 -5.55
N THR A 89 -2.37 21.88 -5.78
CA THR A 89 -1.21 21.83 -6.69
C THR A 89 0.14 21.95 -5.95
N SER A 90 0.13 22.23 -4.66
CA SER A 90 1.31 22.40 -3.81
C SER A 90 0.97 22.21 -2.33
N GLY A 91 1.99 22.18 -1.47
CA GLY A 91 1.79 22.02 -0.01
C GLY A 91 1.39 20.60 0.40
N PHE A 92 1.81 19.60 -0.38
CA PHE A 92 1.51 18.20 -0.13
C PHE A 92 2.09 17.73 1.22
N PRO A 93 1.31 17.02 2.06
CA PRO A 93 1.80 16.43 3.29
C PRO A 93 2.87 15.38 3.00
N THR A 94 3.77 15.17 3.96
CA THR A 94 4.86 14.21 3.84
C THR A 94 4.99 13.33 5.09
N PHE A 95 5.60 12.16 4.91
CA PHE A 95 5.94 11.23 5.98
C PHE A 95 7.27 10.55 5.67
N ASP A 96 8.14 10.42 6.67
CA ASP A 96 9.48 9.85 6.50
C ASP A 96 9.62 8.54 7.25
N ILE A 97 10.24 7.56 6.59
CA ILE A 97 10.75 6.34 7.22
C ILE A 97 12.28 6.36 7.14
N LEU A 98 12.94 6.37 8.31
CA LEU A 98 14.38 6.13 8.41
C LEU A 98 14.65 4.63 8.28
N VAL A 99 15.54 4.26 7.35
CA VAL A 99 15.92 2.87 7.11
C VAL A 99 16.93 2.42 8.17
N GLN A 100 16.47 1.62 9.13
CA GLN A 100 17.31 1.16 10.25
C GLN A 100 18.05 -0.16 9.97
N ASN A 101 17.55 -0.95 9.02
CA ASN A 101 18.13 -2.21 8.58
C ASN A 101 17.74 -2.48 7.12
N THR A 102 18.30 -3.53 6.53
CA THR A 102 18.04 -3.93 5.13
C THR A 102 17.01 -5.03 4.99
N GLU A 103 16.24 -5.34 6.04
CA GLU A 103 15.18 -6.34 5.96
C GLU A 103 14.00 -5.80 5.13
N PRO A 104 13.25 -6.66 4.41
CA PRO A 104 12.11 -6.21 3.62
C PRO A 104 11.02 -5.57 4.48
N PHE A 105 10.57 -4.39 4.08
CA PHE A 105 9.50 -3.65 4.74
C PHE A 105 8.30 -3.54 3.79
N TRP A 106 7.16 -4.10 4.18
CA TRP A 106 5.97 -4.22 3.34
C TRP A 106 4.92 -3.19 3.73
N ILE A 107 4.46 -2.40 2.76
CA ILE A 107 3.52 -1.29 2.99
C ILE A 107 2.29 -1.45 2.10
N HIS A 108 1.14 -1.05 2.60
CA HIS A 108 -0.09 -0.95 1.84
C HIS A 108 -0.86 0.32 2.17
N CYS A 109 -1.81 0.65 1.30
CA CYS A 109 -2.81 1.67 1.55
C CYS A 109 -4.06 1.04 2.17
N GLU A 110 -4.46 1.52 3.34
CA GLU A 110 -5.64 1.03 4.07
C GLU A 110 -6.98 1.49 3.48
N GLN A 111 -6.97 2.46 2.55
CA GLN A 111 -8.21 2.94 1.95
C GLN A 111 -8.96 1.80 1.28
N THR A 112 -10.25 1.70 1.56
CA THR A 112 -11.11 0.61 1.08
C THR A 112 -10.96 0.42 -0.44
N GLY A 113 -10.59 -0.80 -0.84
CA GLY A 113 -10.39 -1.17 -2.24
C GLY A 113 -9.02 -0.85 -2.81
N HIS A 114 -8.19 0.00 -2.18
CA HIS A 114 -6.89 0.37 -2.74
C HIS A 114 -5.88 -0.78 -2.69
N CYS A 115 -5.62 -1.37 -1.51
CA CYS A 115 -4.68 -2.49 -1.40
C CYS A 115 -5.10 -3.71 -2.24
N PRO A 116 -6.38 -4.16 -2.22
CA PRO A 116 -6.84 -5.25 -3.11
C PRO A 116 -6.78 -4.92 -4.61
N MET A 117 -6.64 -3.64 -4.99
CA MET A 117 -6.37 -3.21 -6.36
C MET A 117 -4.86 -3.09 -6.67
N GLY A 118 -4.00 -3.52 -5.75
CA GLY A 118 -2.55 -3.54 -5.91
C GLY A 118 -1.83 -2.27 -5.44
N MET A 119 -2.49 -1.42 -4.64
CA MET A 119 -1.84 -0.26 -4.01
C MET A 119 -0.99 -0.70 -2.82
N VAL A 120 0.20 -1.22 -3.14
CA VAL A 120 1.21 -1.70 -2.19
C VAL A 120 2.60 -1.15 -2.55
N PHE A 121 3.49 -1.13 -1.56
CA PHE A 121 4.87 -0.66 -1.67
C PHE A 121 5.83 -1.56 -0.88
N ALA A 122 7.12 -1.54 -1.22
CA ALA A 122 8.14 -2.21 -0.42
C ALA A 122 9.45 -1.41 -0.29
N ILE A 123 10.08 -1.48 0.88
CA ILE A 123 11.50 -1.13 1.06
C ILE A 123 12.29 -2.42 1.08
N ASN A 124 13.36 -2.50 0.30
CA ASN A 124 14.28 -3.64 0.25
C ASN A 124 13.61 -5.00 -0.03
N PRO A 125 12.66 -5.13 -0.99
CA PRO A 125 12.18 -6.45 -1.37
C PRO A 125 13.32 -7.28 -1.99
N PRO A 126 13.41 -8.59 -1.69
CA PRO A 126 14.40 -9.46 -2.31
C PRO A 126 14.11 -9.64 -3.81
N ALA A 127 15.17 -9.93 -4.58
CA ALA A 127 15.05 -10.19 -6.02
C ALA A 127 14.41 -11.55 -6.35
N THR A 128 14.35 -12.48 -5.39
CA THR A 128 13.74 -13.81 -5.54
C THR A 128 12.97 -14.20 -4.28
N GLY A 129 12.09 -15.19 -4.39
CA GLY A 129 11.24 -15.61 -3.27
C GLY A 129 10.14 -14.60 -2.98
N ASN A 130 10.23 -13.92 -1.83
CA ASN A 130 9.25 -12.93 -1.39
C ASN A 130 9.45 -11.58 -2.11
N THR A 131 9.36 -11.56 -3.44
CA THR A 131 9.58 -10.36 -4.25
C THR A 131 8.45 -9.34 -4.11
N PHE A 132 8.67 -8.11 -4.57
CA PHE A 132 7.59 -7.12 -4.66
C PHE A 132 6.41 -7.61 -5.52
N ASP A 133 6.69 -8.24 -6.65
CA ASP A 133 5.62 -8.76 -7.53
C ASP A 133 4.80 -9.85 -6.83
N ALA A 134 5.45 -10.73 -6.05
CA ALA A 134 4.76 -11.73 -5.25
C ALA A 134 3.89 -11.10 -4.15
N PHE A 135 4.39 -10.03 -3.50
CA PHE A 135 3.62 -9.26 -2.52
C PHE A 135 2.38 -8.60 -3.15
N LYS A 136 2.56 -7.93 -4.30
CA LYS A 136 1.46 -7.32 -5.06
C LYS A 136 0.45 -8.34 -5.55
N ALA A 137 0.90 -9.51 -6.01
CA ALA A 137 0.02 -10.60 -6.41
C ALA A 137 -0.84 -11.10 -5.25
N LYS A 138 -0.27 -11.23 -4.04
CA LYS A 138 -1.03 -11.56 -2.83
C LYS A 138 -2.09 -10.51 -2.51
N ALA A 139 -1.76 -9.23 -2.65
CA ALA A 139 -2.72 -8.14 -2.44
C ALA A 139 -3.89 -8.22 -3.44
N LEU A 140 -3.59 -8.39 -4.73
CA LEU A 140 -4.59 -8.51 -5.79
C LEU A 140 -5.52 -9.71 -5.62
N ALA A 141 -5.02 -10.82 -5.06
CA ALA A 141 -5.82 -12.00 -4.76
C ALA A 141 -6.89 -11.77 -3.68
N LEU A 142 -6.82 -10.66 -2.92
CA LEU A 142 -7.82 -10.27 -1.93
C LEU A 142 -8.96 -9.43 -2.52
N ALA A 143 -8.92 -9.10 -3.83
CA ALA A 143 -10.01 -8.43 -4.48
C ALA A 143 -11.29 -9.28 -4.35
N PRO A 144 -12.44 -8.69 -3.99
CA PRO A 144 -13.69 -9.44 -3.95
C PRO A 144 -13.93 -10.05 -5.33
N ALA A 145 -14.24 -11.35 -5.38
CA ALA A 145 -14.62 -12.01 -6.61
C ALA A 145 -15.78 -11.21 -7.22
N SER A 146 -15.54 -10.64 -8.41
CA SER A 146 -16.63 -10.05 -9.17
C SER A 146 -17.64 -11.16 -9.40
N SER A 147 -18.80 -11.07 -8.77
CA SER A 147 -19.91 -12.01 -8.93
C SER A 147 -20.42 -11.95 -10.35
N THR A 148 -19.72 -12.61 -11.26
CA THR A 148 -20.24 -13.00 -12.56
C THR A 148 -20.93 -14.34 -12.34
N ASP A 149 -22.10 -14.32 -11.72
CA ASP A 149 -22.98 -15.48 -11.73
C ASP A 149 -24.45 -15.04 -11.77
N GLY A 150 -24.84 -14.62 -12.97
CA GLY A 150 -26.23 -14.52 -13.41
C GLY A 150 -26.50 -15.54 -14.50
N THR A 151 -26.04 -16.78 -14.33
CA THR A 151 -26.42 -17.89 -15.21
C THR A 151 -27.89 -18.24 -14.93
N MET A 152 -28.79 -17.67 -15.73
CA MET A 152 -30.19 -18.06 -15.83
C MET A 152 -30.28 -19.53 -16.25
N THR A 153 -30.30 -20.44 -15.28
CA THR A 153 -30.72 -21.83 -15.53
C THR A 153 -32.23 -21.87 -15.36
N ALA A 154 -32.93 -21.80 -16.49
CA ALA A 154 -34.37 -22.02 -16.57
C ALA A 154 -34.67 -23.47 -16.18
N THR A 155 -35.10 -23.69 -14.93
CA THR A 155 -35.67 -24.97 -14.51
C THR A 155 -37.00 -25.16 -15.23
N THR A 156 -37.03 -26.13 -16.14
CA THR A 156 -38.24 -26.60 -16.82
C THR A 156 -39.20 -27.16 -15.77
N ILE A 157 -40.31 -26.46 -15.55
CA ILE A 157 -41.37 -26.91 -14.65
C ILE A 157 -42.10 -28.06 -15.34
N LYS A 158 -41.85 -29.30 -14.88
CA LYS A 158 -42.65 -30.46 -15.27
C LYS A 158 -43.98 -30.38 -14.52
N ALA A 159 -45.06 -30.26 -15.29
CA ALA A 159 -46.44 -30.17 -14.81
C ALA A 159 -46.81 -31.35 -13.91
N ALA A 160 -47.45 -31.04 -12.78
CA ALA A 160 -48.20 -31.99 -11.96
C ALA A 160 -49.66 -31.53 -11.86
N ASP A 161 -50.54 -32.50 -12.06
CA ASP A 161 -52.01 -32.48 -12.22
C ASP A 161 -52.78 -31.91 -10.99
N PRO A 162 -54.01 -31.37 -11.14
CA PRO A 162 -54.65 -30.49 -10.16
C PRO A 162 -55.71 -31.22 -9.33
N THR A 163 -55.48 -31.44 -8.03
CA THR A 163 -56.61 -31.66 -7.09
C THR A 163 -56.26 -31.30 -5.64
N LYS A 164 -56.58 -30.06 -5.22
CA LYS A 164 -57.33 -29.78 -3.98
C LYS A 164 -57.51 -28.28 -3.77
N LYS A 165 -58.78 -27.88 -3.76
CA LYS A 165 -59.26 -26.59 -3.26
C LYS A 165 -59.10 -26.56 -1.73
N SER A 166 -58.58 -25.46 -1.18
CA SER A 166 -59.28 -24.74 -0.10
C SER A 166 -58.57 -23.42 0.22
N SER A 167 -59.41 -22.39 0.28
CA SER A 167 -59.22 -20.99 0.66
C SER A 167 -58.39 -20.71 1.92
N ALA A 168 -57.63 -19.61 1.93
CA ALA A 168 -57.76 -18.56 2.96
C ALA A 168 -57.05 -17.27 2.54
N LYS A 169 -57.66 -16.15 2.91
CA LYS A 169 -57.37 -14.77 2.51
C LYS A 169 -56.27 -14.11 3.36
N TRP A 170 -55.53 -13.26 2.66
CA TRP A 170 -54.74 -12.07 3.06
C TRP A 170 -54.97 -11.45 4.46
N SER A 171 -53.87 -11.05 5.12
CA SER A 171 -53.86 -9.85 5.97
C SER A 171 -52.45 -9.21 6.05
N LYS A 172 -52.30 -8.05 5.40
CA LYS A 172 -51.30 -7.02 5.72
C LYS A 172 -51.95 -6.05 6.72
N ARG A 173 -51.30 -5.77 7.85
CA ARG A 173 -51.50 -4.56 8.69
C ARG A 173 -50.35 -4.52 9.72
N SER A 174 -49.36 -3.62 9.62
CA SER A 174 -49.37 -2.17 9.89
C SER A 174 -49.11 -1.81 11.36
N LEU A 175 -47.97 -1.14 11.57
CA LEU A 175 -47.69 0.00 12.46
C LEU A 175 -47.85 -0.12 13.99
N MET A 176 -46.74 0.26 14.65
CA MET A 176 -46.60 1.15 15.82
C MET A 176 -47.25 0.79 17.17
N ARG A 177 -46.40 0.62 18.19
CA ARG A 177 -46.35 1.40 19.45
C ARG A 177 -45.12 0.97 20.24
N GLN A 178 -44.20 1.90 20.55
CA GLN A 178 -44.02 2.51 21.88
C GLN A 178 -43.84 1.47 22.99
N TYR A 179 -42.60 1.29 23.42
CA TYR A 179 -42.10 1.79 24.71
C TYR A 179 -40.68 2.33 24.50
#